data_AF-A0AAE3WK06-F1
#
_entry.id   AF-A0AAE3WK06-F1
#
_cell.length_a   1.000
_cell.length_b   1.000
_cell.length_c   1.000
_cell.angle_alpha   90.00
_cell.angle_beta   90.00
_cell.angle_gamma   90.00
#
_symmetry.space_group_name_H-M   'P 1'
#
loop_
_entity.id
_entity.type
_entity.pdbx_description
1 polymer ?
#
loop_
_entity_poly.entity_id
_entity_poly.type
_entity_poly.pdbx_seq_one_letter_code
_entity_poly.pdbx_strand_id
1 'polypeptide(L)'
;MEALRTRSYKLGYDQGRFDEDIEAAHGTYEKSDQQKRDEVVAQAKEDVKYLVRRCFTARTEFIVNAEKRTVVAIRKAFGNGRVISKGIAKCAPDDCFNAHIGKAIALRRALGLEVPSEYLNVPQPTEVRVGDVVEIAETTGRKLKTTVHRIENGIVRSIEPYVGFYLAYARRHGLLATDPKTIDDTGAGEGE
;
A
#
# COMPACT_ATOMS: atom_id res chain seq x y z
N MET A 1 -5.32 -60.76 -19.28
CA MET A 1 -4.51 -59.90 -18.38
C MET A 1 -4.01 -58.61 -19.05
N GLU A 2 -3.94 -58.51 -20.38
CA GLU A 2 -3.40 -57.32 -21.07
C GLU A 2 -4.28 -56.06 -20.94
N ALA A 3 -5.61 -56.20 -21.05
CA ALA A 3 -6.52 -55.05 -21.02
C ALA A 3 -6.49 -54.23 -19.72
N LEU A 4 -6.21 -54.89 -18.58
CA LEU A 4 -6.07 -54.22 -17.28
C LEU A 4 -4.77 -53.42 -17.17
N ARG A 5 -3.65 -53.95 -17.72
CA ARG A 5 -2.36 -53.24 -17.76
C ARG A 5 -2.44 -51.99 -18.63
N THR A 6 -3.06 -52.07 -19.81
CA THR A 6 -3.21 -50.88 -20.68
C THR A 6 -4.08 -49.78 -20.04
N ARG A 7 -5.10 -50.14 -19.26
CA ARG A 7 -5.92 -49.14 -18.54
C ARG A 7 -5.14 -48.48 -17.41
N SER A 8 -4.36 -49.23 -16.63
CA SER A 8 -3.52 -48.65 -15.57
C SER A 8 -2.42 -47.75 -16.13
N TYR A 9 -1.81 -48.13 -17.27
CA TYR A 9 -0.83 -47.28 -17.94
C TYR A 9 -1.43 -45.97 -18.47
N LYS A 10 -2.64 -46.01 -19.04
CA LYS A 10 -3.31 -44.83 -19.58
C LYS A 10 -3.76 -43.87 -18.46
N LEU A 11 -4.31 -44.39 -17.37
CA LEU A 11 -4.68 -43.59 -16.19
C LEU A 11 -3.47 -42.91 -15.54
N GLY A 12 -2.32 -43.58 -15.44
CA GLY A 12 -1.10 -42.97 -14.92
C GLY A 12 -0.53 -41.89 -15.85
N TYR A 13 -0.64 -42.07 -17.16
CA TYR A 13 -0.23 -41.07 -18.15
C TYR A 13 -1.13 -39.83 -18.13
N ASP A 14 -2.45 -40.04 -18.01
CA ASP A 14 -3.42 -38.95 -17.91
C ASP A 14 -3.22 -38.19 -16.57
N GLN A 15 -2.98 -38.88 -15.45
CA GLN A 15 -2.64 -38.24 -14.17
C GLN A 15 -1.35 -37.42 -14.23
N GLY A 16 -0.26 -37.98 -14.78
CA GLY A 16 1.01 -37.24 -14.90
C GLY A 16 0.89 -36.00 -15.79
N ARG A 17 0.07 -36.06 -16.84
CA ARG A 17 -0.24 -34.91 -17.70
C ARG A 17 -1.07 -33.85 -16.98
N PHE A 18 -2.04 -34.24 -16.16
CA PHE A 18 -2.78 -33.30 -15.33
C PHE A 18 -1.91 -32.64 -14.27
N ASP A 19 -0.98 -33.38 -13.66
CA ASP A 19 -0.03 -32.83 -12.68
C ASP A 19 0.97 -31.86 -13.36
N GLU A 20 1.47 -32.18 -14.55
CA GLU A 20 2.30 -31.27 -15.37
C GLU A 20 1.53 -30.02 -15.83
N ASP A 21 0.26 -30.18 -16.25
CA ASP A 21 -0.61 -29.06 -16.64
C ASP A 21 -0.98 -28.19 -15.42
N ILE A 22 -1.12 -28.79 -14.23
CA ILE A 22 -1.32 -28.08 -12.95
C ILE A 22 -0.04 -27.35 -12.52
N GLU A 23 1.14 -27.98 -12.61
CA GLU A 23 2.42 -27.31 -12.32
C GLU A 23 2.76 -26.20 -13.33
N ALA A 24 2.40 -26.38 -14.61
CA ALA A 24 2.52 -25.36 -15.65
C ALA A 24 1.49 -24.22 -15.48
N ALA A 25 0.26 -24.52 -15.03
CA ALA A 25 -0.76 -23.54 -14.70
C ALA A 25 -0.49 -22.84 -13.35
N HIS A 26 0.23 -23.48 -12.44
CA HIS A 26 0.91 -22.88 -11.29
C HIS A 26 2.20 -22.15 -11.69
N GLY A 27 2.32 -21.73 -12.96
CA GLY A 27 3.22 -20.65 -13.36
C GLY A 27 3.17 -19.57 -12.29
N THR A 28 4.34 -19.28 -11.71
CA THR A 28 4.56 -18.40 -10.56
C THR A 28 3.51 -17.29 -10.55
N TYR A 29 2.52 -17.40 -9.66
CA TYR A 29 1.50 -16.37 -9.50
C TYR A 29 2.21 -15.12 -8.98
N GLU A 30 2.69 -14.30 -9.90
CA GLU A 30 3.31 -13.03 -9.57
C GLU A 30 2.20 -12.15 -9.02
N LYS A 31 2.25 -11.94 -7.70
CA LYS A 31 1.33 -11.03 -7.01
C LYS A 31 1.29 -9.70 -7.76
N SER A 32 0.10 -9.13 -7.90
CA SER A 32 -0.02 -7.80 -8.49
C SER A 32 0.78 -6.79 -7.67
N ASP A 33 1.24 -5.72 -8.29
CA ASP A 33 1.99 -4.68 -7.58
C ASP A 33 1.17 -4.05 -6.46
N GLN A 34 -0.15 -3.97 -6.62
CA GLN A 34 -1.07 -3.59 -5.55
C GLN A 34 -1.07 -4.58 -4.39
N GLN A 35 -1.12 -5.89 -4.65
CA GLN A 35 -1.04 -6.93 -3.61
C GLN A 35 0.29 -6.87 -2.85
N LYS A 36 1.41 -6.70 -3.57
CA LYS A 36 2.73 -6.52 -2.94
C LYS A 36 2.74 -5.29 -2.03
N ARG A 37 2.17 -4.17 -2.48
CA ARG A 37 2.06 -2.94 -1.68
C ARG A 37 1.21 -3.17 -0.43
N ASP A 38 0.05 -3.80 -0.57
CA ASP A 38 -0.87 -4.09 0.55
C ASP A 38 -0.20 -4.99 1.60
N GLU A 39 0.57 -5.99 1.17
CA GLU A 39 1.36 -6.85 2.06
C GLU A 39 2.42 -6.06 2.83
N VAL A 40 3.14 -5.16 2.17
CA VAL A 40 4.14 -4.30 2.82
C VAL A 40 3.47 -3.37 3.83
N VAL A 41 2.32 -2.78 3.50
CA VAL A 41 1.55 -1.92 4.42
C VAL A 41 1.07 -2.73 5.63
N ALA A 42 0.55 -3.94 5.43
CA ALA A 42 0.13 -4.84 6.50
C ALA A 42 1.32 -5.23 7.41
N GLN A 43 2.46 -5.57 6.81
CA GLN A 43 3.69 -5.87 7.55
C GLN A 43 4.15 -4.66 8.36
N ALA A 44 4.10 -3.45 7.81
CA ALA A 44 4.45 -2.22 8.53
C ALA A 44 3.52 -1.96 9.73
N LYS A 45 2.21 -2.23 9.60
CA LYS A 45 1.24 -2.13 10.70
C LYS A 45 1.60 -3.08 11.85
N GLU A 46 1.88 -4.35 11.54
CA GLU A 46 2.27 -5.33 12.55
C GLU A 46 3.66 -5.08 13.14
N ASP A 47 4.64 -4.62 12.35
CA ASP A 47 5.99 -4.28 12.84
C ASP A 47 5.92 -3.13 13.86
N VAL A 48 5.14 -2.07 13.58
CA VAL A 48 4.92 -0.97 14.53
C VAL A 48 4.30 -1.50 15.84
N LYS A 49 3.25 -2.31 15.74
CA LYS A 49 2.56 -2.88 16.90
C LYS A 49 3.48 -3.78 17.73
N TYR A 50 4.26 -4.63 17.06
CA TYR A 50 5.25 -5.50 17.69
C TYR A 50 6.35 -4.69 18.38
N LEU A 51 6.96 -3.71 17.71
CA LEU A 51 8.05 -2.91 18.25
C LEU A 51 7.61 -2.03 19.42
N VAL A 52 6.41 -1.43 19.34
CA VAL A 52 5.84 -0.67 20.47
C VAL A 52 5.61 -1.57 21.67
N ARG A 53 5.08 -2.79 21.47
CA ARG A 53 4.84 -3.75 22.56
C ARG A 53 6.13 -4.31 23.14
N ARG A 54 7.11 -4.64 22.29
CA ARG A 54 8.42 -5.16 22.67
C ARG A 54 9.19 -4.14 23.51
N CYS A 55 9.14 -2.87 23.13
CA CYS A 55 9.82 -1.78 23.82
C CYS A 55 8.89 -1.03 24.77
N PHE A 56 8.29 -1.75 25.73
CA PHE A 56 7.40 -1.20 26.77
C PHE A 56 8.09 -0.24 27.75
N THR A 57 9.40 -0.01 27.61
CA THR A 57 10.20 0.86 28.46
C THR A 57 10.07 2.36 28.12
N ALA A 58 9.51 2.70 26.96
CA ALA A 58 9.23 4.08 26.59
C ALA A 58 7.88 4.22 25.87
N ARG A 59 7.23 5.36 26.05
CA ARG A 59 6.04 5.73 25.27
C ARG A 59 6.48 6.20 23.89
N THR A 60 5.88 5.66 22.84
CA THR A 60 6.13 6.09 21.46
C THR A 60 4.99 6.97 20.99
N GLU A 61 5.33 8.17 20.51
CA GLU A 61 4.41 9.11 19.88
C GLU A 61 4.79 9.28 18.41
N PHE A 62 3.79 9.29 17.52
CA PHE A 62 3.99 9.50 16.10
C PHE A 62 3.42 10.85 15.68
N ILE A 63 4.24 11.64 15.00
CA ILE A 63 3.83 12.90 14.37
C ILE A 63 3.87 12.66 12.86
N VAL A 64 2.69 12.66 12.24
CA VAL A 64 2.53 12.47 10.80
C VAL A 64 2.26 13.84 10.17
N ASN A 65 3.10 14.23 9.22
CA ASN A 65 2.88 15.42 8.41
C ASN A 65 2.79 15.00 6.93
N ALA A 66 1.56 14.76 6.46
CA ALA A 66 1.29 14.32 5.10
C ALA A 66 1.70 15.36 4.05
N GLU A 67 1.49 16.66 4.32
CA GLU A 67 1.89 17.75 3.42
C GLU A 67 3.40 17.76 3.14
N LYS A 68 4.20 17.57 4.18
CA LYS A 68 5.68 17.47 4.09
C LYS A 68 6.17 16.05 3.84
N ARG A 69 5.25 15.07 3.66
CA ARG A 69 5.53 13.65 3.46
C ARG A 69 6.52 13.07 4.48
N THR A 70 6.39 13.53 5.73
CA THR A 70 7.34 13.22 6.81
C THR A 70 6.61 12.61 7.99
N VAL A 71 7.17 11.53 8.53
CA VAL A 71 6.72 10.88 9.76
C VAL A 71 7.85 10.90 10.77
N VAL A 72 7.55 11.35 11.99
CA VAL A 72 8.50 11.38 13.10
C VAL A 72 7.99 10.47 14.21
N ALA A 73 8.85 9.56 14.67
CA ALA A 73 8.61 8.74 15.85
C ALA A 73 9.44 9.32 17.00
N ILE A 74 8.78 9.71 18.08
CA ILE A 74 9.41 10.25 19.29
C ILE A 74 9.19 9.24 20.42
N ARG A 75 10.28 8.81 21.05
CA ARG A 75 10.23 7.93 22.23
C ARG A 75 10.48 8.74 23.48
N LYS A 76 9.54 8.72 24.42
CA LYS A 76 9.58 9.44 25.70
C LYS A 76 9.68 8.47 26.88
N ALA A 77 10.48 8.84 27.88
CA ALA A 77 10.55 8.09 29.14
C ALA A 77 9.24 8.24 29.94
N PHE A 78 8.79 7.15 30.57
CA PHE A 78 7.54 7.14 31.34
C PHE A 78 7.53 8.09 32.53
N GLY A 79 8.66 8.29 33.21
CA GLY A 79 8.70 9.03 34.48
C GLY A 79 8.70 10.56 34.34
N ASN A 80 9.30 11.11 33.30
CA ASN A 80 9.49 12.56 33.16
C ASN A 80 9.15 13.12 31.78
N GLY A 81 8.67 12.27 30.86
CA GLY A 81 8.32 12.67 29.49
C GLY A 81 9.51 13.14 28.64
N ARG A 82 10.77 12.99 29.12
CA ARG A 82 11.95 13.38 28.35
C ARG A 82 12.06 12.52 27.10
N VAL A 83 12.40 13.16 25.99
CA VAL A 83 12.68 12.49 24.72
C VAL A 83 13.99 11.70 24.85
N ILE A 84 13.89 10.38 24.73
CA ILE A 84 15.03 9.46 24.76
C ILE A 84 15.65 9.39 23.37
N SER A 85 14.80 9.17 22.35
CA SER A 85 15.23 9.04 20.98
C SER A 85 14.15 9.52 20.02
N LYS A 86 14.59 9.86 18.81
CA LYS A 86 13.71 10.24 17.71
C LYS A 86 14.18 9.57 16.42
N GLY A 87 13.23 9.21 15.58
CA GLY A 87 13.49 8.72 14.23
C GLY A 87 12.61 9.48 13.24
N ILE A 88 13.16 9.72 12.06
CA ILE A 88 12.48 10.49 11.01
C ILE A 88 12.47 9.64 9.75
N ALA A 89 11.29 9.51 9.15
CA ALA A 89 11.09 8.96 7.82
C ALA A 89 10.55 10.06 6.92
N LYS A 90 11.14 10.21 5.73
CA LYS A 90 10.71 11.17 4.71
C LYS A 90 10.54 10.39 3.41
N CYS A 91 9.33 10.44 2.85
CA CYS A 91 9.02 9.82 1.57
C CYS A 91 9.55 10.70 0.43
N ALA A 92 9.94 10.07 -0.68
CA ALA A 92 10.46 10.76 -1.85
C ALA A 92 9.34 11.58 -2.54
N PRO A 93 9.69 12.67 -3.26
CA PRO A 93 8.70 13.53 -3.92
C PRO A 93 7.98 12.86 -5.09
N ASP A 94 8.57 11.83 -5.66
CA ASP A 94 8.07 11.01 -6.77
C ASP A 94 7.25 9.80 -6.31
N ASP A 95 7.46 9.36 -5.06
CA ASP A 95 6.82 8.20 -4.45
C ASP A 95 5.46 8.52 -3.78
N CYS A 96 4.65 7.48 -3.56
CA CYS A 96 3.34 7.55 -2.91
C CYS A 96 3.48 7.44 -1.40
N PHE A 97 3.03 8.48 -0.69
CA PHE A 97 3.12 8.56 0.76
C PHE A 97 2.20 7.54 1.43
N ASN A 98 2.73 6.81 2.42
CA ASN A 98 1.93 5.97 3.29
C ASN A 98 2.38 6.16 4.75
N ALA A 99 1.46 6.58 5.62
CA ALA A 99 1.80 6.87 7.00
C ALA A 99 2.21 5.62 7.79
N HIS A 100 1.70 4.43 7.47
CA HIS A 100 2.05 3.20 8.20
C HIS A 100 3.48 2.76 7.91
N ILE A 101 3.87 2.76 6.63
CA ILE A 101 5.26 2.49 6.23
C ILE A 101 6.19 3.54 6.85
N GLY A 102 5.83 4.81 6.77
CA GLY A 102 6.58 5.90 7.41
C GLY A 102 6.74 5.73 8.93
N LYS A 103 5.68 5.30 9.64
CA LYS A 103 5.73 5.01 11.08
C LYS A 103 6.69 3.86 11.39
N ALA A 104 6.67 2.78 10.62
CA ALA A 104 7.57 1.63 10.81
C ALA A 104 9.04 2.03 10.63
N ILE A 105 9.36 2.72 9.54
CA ILE A 105 10.72 3.22 9.26
C ILE A 105 11.17 4.19 10.36
N ALA A 106 10.32 5.15 10.74
CA ALA A 106 10.65 6.13 11.77
C ALA A 106 10.88 5.46 13.12
N LEU A 107 10.07 4.47 13.50
CA LEU A 107 10.23 3.75 14.76
C LEU A 107 11.52 2.92 14.78
N ARG A 108 11.82 2.17 13.71
CA ARG A 108 13.08 1.40 13.61
C ARG A 108 14.29 2.31 13.74
N ARG A 109 14.30 3.45 13.04
CA ARG A 109 15.35 4.48 13.18
C ARG A 109 15.45 5.02 14.60
N ALA A 110 14.31 5.27 15.27
CA ALA A 110 14.30 5.73 16.66
C ALA A 110 14.84 4.68 17.66
N LEU A 111 14.71 3.40 17.32
CA LEU A 111 15.22 2.27 18.11
C LEU A 111 16.68 1.90 17.76
N GLY A 112 17.26 2.50 16.71
CA GLY A 112 18.57 2.12 16.20
C GLY A 112 18.60 0.76 15.50
N LEU A 113 17.44 0.29 15.00
CA LEU A 113 17.32 -0.96 14.25
C LEU A 113 17.48 -0.71 12.75
N GLU A 114 17.96 -1.72 12.05
CA GLU A 114 18.04 -1.72 10.60
C GLU A 114 16.63 -1.64 9.98
N VAL A 115 16.52 -0.85 8.90
CA VAL A 115 15.26 -0.67 8.16
C VAL A 115 15.24 -1.70 7.03
N PRO A 116 14.23 -2.59 6.97
CA PRO A 116 14.08 -3.54 5.88
C PRO A 116 14.01 -2.85 4.53
N SER A 117 14.69 -3.41 3.52
CA SER A 117 14.73 -2.88 2.15
C SER A 117 13.35 -2.87 1.49
N GLU A 118 12.46 -3.75 1.93
CA GLU A 118 11.07 -3.91 1.50
C GLU A 118 10.25 -2.66 1.79
N TYR A 119 10.61 -1.88 2.83
CA TYR A 119 9.95 -0.60 3.13
C TYR A 119 10.50 0.57 2.32
N LEU A 120 11.65 0.39 1.66
CA LEU A 120 12.29 1.43 0.84
C LEU A 120 11.91 1.30 -0.64
N ASN A 121 11.62 0.08 -1.10
CA ASN A 121 11.32 -0.24 -2.50
C ASN A 121 9.89 -0.76 -2.65
N VAL A 122 8.91 0.06 -2.29
CA VAL A 122 7.49 -0.31 -2.37
C VAL A 122 6.95 0.06 -3.75
N PRO A 123 6.24 -0.85 -4.45
CA PRO A 123 5.61 -0.50 -5.72
C PRO A 123 4.58 0.62 -5.56
N GLN A 124 4.36 1.41 -6.62
CA GLN A 124 3.31 2.43 -6.64
C GLN A 124 1.93 1.76 -6.59
N PRO A 125 0.94 2.38 -5.94
CA PRO A 125 -0.44 1.90 -6.02
C PRO A 125 -0.93 1.97 -7.48
N THR A 126 -1.56 0.89 -7.95
CA THR A 126 -2.12 0.80 -9.30
C THR A 126 -3.62 1.08 -9.33
N GLU A 127 -4.28 0.98 -8.17
CA GLU A 127 -5.72 1.14 -8.02
C GLU A 127 -6.04 2.28 -7.06
N VAL A 128 -7.03 3.09 -7.41
CA VAL A 128 -7.55 4.17 -6.54
C VAL A 128 -8.65 3.60 -5.66
N ARG A 129 -8.52 3.76 -4.34
CA ARG A 129 -9.44 3.23 -3.32
C ARG A 129 -10.08 4.37 -2.52
N VAL A 130 -11.18 4.06 -1.84
CA VAL A 130 -11.81 5.00 -0.90
C VAL A 130 -10.83 5.34 0.21
N GLY A 131 -10.70 6.63 0.51
CA GLY A 131 -9.74 7.17 1.48
C GLY A 131 -8.44 7.69 0.88
N ASP A 132 -8.14 7.37 -0.38
CA ASP A 132 -6.91 7.83 -1.04
C ASP A 132 -6.93 9.34 -1.31
N VAL A 133 -5.76 9.96 -1.30
CA VAL A 133 -5.55 11.31 -1.84
C VAL A 133 -4.94 11.18 -3.22
N VAL A 134 -5.64 11.72 -4.21
CA VAL A 134 -5.20 11.72 -5.61
C VAL A 134 -4.85 13.13 -6.08
N GLU A 135 -3.86 13.22 -6.95
CA GLU A 135 -3.49 14.43 -7.69
C GLU A 135 -3.98 14.30 -9.13
N ILE A 136 -4.67 15.34 -9.62
CA ILE A 136 -5.18 15.45 -10.99
C ILE A 136 -4.59 16.72 -11.61
N ALA A 137 -4.07 16.61 -12.83
CA ALA A 137 -3.66 17.76 -13.62
C ALA A 137 -4.73 18.08 -14.67
N GLU A 138 -5.22 19.31 -14.66
CA GLU A 138 -6.09 19.83 -15.73
C GLU A 138 -5.24 20.19 -16.96
N THR A 139 -5.86 20.25 -18.14
CA THR A 139 -5.19 20.73 -19.37
C THR A 139 -4.64 22.15 -19.22
N THR A 140 -5.17 22.94 -18.29
CA THR A 140 -4.68 24.28 -17.93
C THR A 140 -3.36 24.27 -17.15
N GLY A 141 -2.83 23.10 -16.78
CA GLY A 141 -1.65 22.93 -15.94
C GLY A 141 -1.92 23.04 -14.43
N ARG A 142 -3.18 23.28 -14.05
CA ARG A 142 -3.58 23.34 -12.64
C ARG A 142 -3.57 21.94 -12.03
N LYS A 143 -2.80 21.77 -10.95
CA LYS A 143 -2.80 20.56 -10.14
C LYS A 143 -3.81 20.69 -9.00
N LEU A 144 -4.67 19.69 -8.87
CA LEU A 144 -5.68 19.59 -7.83
C LEU A 144 -5.43 18.34 -7.02
N LYS A 145 -5.52 18.48 -5.70
CA LYS A 145 -5.46 17.36 -4.76
C LYS A 145 -6.84 17.18 -4.18
N THR A 146 -7.32 15.95 -4.15
CA THR A 146 -8.62 15.63 -3.59
C THR A 146 -8.61 14.27 -2.93
N THR A 147 -9.38 14.13 -1.86
CA THR A 147 -9.59 12.84 -1.18
C THR A 147 -10.76 12.10 -1.80
N VAL A 148 -10.57 10.80 -2.04
CA VAL A 148 -11.57 9.88 -2.59
C VAL A 148 -12.53 9.51 -1.47
N HIS A 149 -13.79 9.89 -1.59
CA HIS A 149 -14.82 9.59 -0.60
C HIS A 149 -15.70 8.40 -1.00
N ARG A 150 -16.01 8.27 -2.29
CA ARG A 150 -16.84 7.17 -2.78
C ARG A 150 -16.50 6.84 -4.23
N ILE A 151 -16.60 5.56 -4.57
CA ILE A 151 -16.47 5.08 -5.95
C ILE A 151 -17.80 4.42 -6.34
N GLU A 152 -18.48 4.94 -7.37
CA GLU A 152 -19.73 4.38 -7.92
C GLU A 152 -19.58 4.23 -9.43
N ASN A 153 -19.72 3.01 -9.97
CA ASN A 153 -19.66 2.75 -11.42
C ASN A 153 -18.39 3.31 -12.11
N GLY A 154 -17.22 3.25 -11.44
CA GLY A 154 -15.96 3.81 -11.94
C GLY A 154 -15.88 5.35 -11.87
N ILE A 155 -16.86 6.00 -11.23
CA ILE A 155 -16.85 7.44 -10.93
C ILE A 155 -16.35 7.63 -9.51
N VAL A 156 -15.26 8.37 -9.36
CA VAL A 156 -14.79 8.80 -8.06
C VAL A 156 -15.47 10.11 -7.69
N ARG A 157 -16.03 10.13 -6.48
CA ARG A 157 -16.59 11.32 -5.85
C ARG A 157 -15.71 11.76 -4.68
N SER A 158 -15.46 13.06 -4.60
CA SER A 158 -14.84 13.72 -3.45
C SER A 158 -15.79 14.70 -2.75
N ILE A 159 -15.48 15.03 -1.49
CA ILE A 159 -16.30 15.91 -0.64
C ILE A 159 -16.13 17.40 -1.02
N GLU A 160 -14.94 17.84 -1.41
CA GLU A 160 -14.65 19.26 -1.69
C GLU A 160 -14.32 19.51 -3.17
N PRO A 161 -14.97 20.49 -3.83
CA PRO A 161 -16.41 20.72 -3.88
C PRO A 161 -17.02 19.86 -5.01
N TYR A 162 -17.88 18.89 -4.69
CA TYR A 162 -18.68 18.12 -5.67
C TYR A 162 -17.93 17.64 -6.91
N VAL A 163 -16.64 17.26 -6.80
CA VAL A 163 -15.85 16.84 -7.95
C VAL A 163 -16.15 15.38 -8.26
N GLY A 164 -16.96 15.15 -9.28
CA GLY A 164 -17.10 13.85 -9.92
C GLY A 164 -16.10 13.73 -11.07
N PHE A 165 -15.21 12.74 -11.02
CA PHE A 165 -14.34 12.40 -12.14
C PHE A 165 -14.46 10.93 -12.52
N TYR A 166 -14.35 10.67 -13.82
CA TYR A 166 -14.39 9.33 -14.38
C TYR A 166 -12.99 8.73 -14.39
N LEU A 167 -12.78 7.64 -13.65
CA LEU A 167 -11.47 6.96 -13.59
C LEU A 167 -11.05 6.41 -14.96
N ALA A 168 -12.03 6.06 -15.82
CA ALA A 168 -11.79 5.46 -17.13
C ALA A 168 -11.72 6.46 -18.30
N TYR A 169 -12.01 7.75 -18.08
CA TYR A 169 -12.16 8.71 -19.18
C TYR A 169 -11.38 10.01 -18.99
N ALA A 170 -10.56 10.14 -17.94
CA ALA A 170 -9.75 11.33 -17.68
C ALA A 170 -10.58 12.63 -17.79
N ARG A 171 -11.83 12.61 -17.29
CA ARG A 171 -12.80 13.71 -17.41
C ARG A 171 -13.26 14.16 -16.03
N ARG A 172 -13.11 15.46 -15.76
CA ARG A 172 -13.65 16.16 -14.58
C ARG A 172 -14.76 17.09 -15.05
N HIS A 173 -16.02 16.84 -14.67
CA HIS A 173 -17.19 17.66 -15.10
C HIS A 173 -17.25 18.00 -16.60
N GLY A 174 -16.79 17.10 -17.48
CA GLY A 174 -16.73 17.34 -18.93
C GLY A 174 -15.47 18.05 -19.44
N LEU A 175 -14.57 18.50 -18.57
CA LEU A 175 -13.23 18.98 -18.93
C LEU A 175 -12.25 17.81 -19.02
N LEU A 176 -11.34 17.91 -19.99
CA LEU A 176 -10.20 16.99 -20.10
C LEU A 176 -9.26 17.21 -18.91
N ALA A 177 -8.91 16.11 -18.25
CA ALA A 177 -7.97 16.02 -17.15
C ALA A 177 -7.03 14.84 -17.42
N THR A 178 -5.95 14.73 -16.67
CA THR A 178 -5.14 13.51 -16.65
C THR A 178 -5.82 12.44 -15.80
N ASP A 179 -5.38 11.20 -15.95
CA ASP A 179 -5.73 10.13 -15.01
C ASP A 179 -5.27 10.51 -13.59
N PRO A 180 -6.08 10.17 -12.56
CA PRO A 180 -5.76 10.49 -11.18
C PRO A 180 -4.54 9.69 -10.72
N LYS A 181 -3.50 10.37 -10.22
CA LYS A 181 -2.35 9.72 -9.60
C LYS A 181 -2.53 9.70 -8.09
N THR A 182 -2.52 8.53 -7.46
CA THR A 182 -2.51 8.42 -5.99
C THR A 182 -1.19 8.96 -5.43
N ILE A 183 -1.30 9.90 -4.49
CA ILE A 183 -0.15 10.54 -3.82
C ILE A 183 -0.07 10.20 -2.33
N ASP A 184 -1.18 9.79 -1.74
CA ASP A 184 -1.29 9.30 -0.37
C ASP A 184 -2.33 8.18 -0.34
N ASP A 185 -1.91 6.97 0.01
CA ASP A 185 -2.78 5.79 0.11
C ASP A 185 -2.97 5.34 1.57
N THR A 186 -2.72 6.23 2.53
CA THR A 186 -2.84 5.91 3.97
C THR A 186 -4.26 5.47 4.33
N GLY A 187 -5.28 6.09 3.74
CA GLY A 187 -6.69 5.83 4.04
C GLY A 187 -7.29 4.64 3.29
N ALA A 188 -6.53 3.99 2.40
CA ALA A 188 -7.02 2.88 1.58
C ALA A 188 -7.61 1.76 2.45
N GLY A 189 -8.91 1.51 2.30
CA GLY A 189 -9.62 0.41 2.97
C GLY A 189 -10.09 0.69 4.40
N GLU A 190 -10.03 1.95 4.88
CA GLU A 190 -10.59 2.34 6.19
C GLU A 190 -12.08 2.73 6.14
N GLY A 191 -12.72 2.66 4.95
CA GLY A 191 -14.06 3.18 4.69
C GLY A 191 -15.09 2.17 4.17
N GLU A 192 -14.87 0.86 4.36
CA GLU A 192 -15.90 -0.18 4.14
C GLU A 192 -16.74 -0.45 5.41
#